data_AF-A0A7V9PE82-F1
#
_entry.id   AF-A0A7V9PE82-F1
#
_cell.length_a   1.000
_cell.length_b   1.000
_cell.length_c   1.000
_cell.angle_alpha   90.00
_cell.angle_beta   90.00
_cell.angle_gamma   90.00
#
_symmetry.space_group_name_H-M   'P 1'
#
loop_
_entity.id
_entity.type
_entity.pdbx_description
1 polymer ?
#
loop_
_entity_poly.entity_id
_entity_poly.type
_entity_poly.pdbx_seq_one_letter_code
_entity_poly.pdbx_strand_id
1 'polypeptide(L)'
;MAQVAEPDPDQALVAAGEALADAVEAALPGWVERSVGRLLEAWLGAVDEQGTASGEAAGRRAAHDVVPRLRRLLEADVDAQRMNPLALLREAVVYPTEVLREAGVPEVVRDEDDEARFPGDVYDLAPRSFADVDAALQEPGLVWGACKARASIVRHAAGGGANA
;
A
#
# COMPACT_ATOMS: atom_id res chain seq x y z
N MET A 1 -17.96 -20.32 32.29
CA MET A 1 -17.07 -19.91 31.19
C MET A 1 -17.51 -18.53 30.77
N ALA A 2 -16.66 -17.51 30.98
CA ALA A 2 -17.02 -16.14 30.62
C ALA A 2 -17.03 -16.03 29.10
N GLN A 3 -18.19 -15.67 28.54
CA GLN A 3 -18.30 -15.27 27.14
C GLN A 3 -17.47 -13.99 26.99
N VAL A 4 -16.29 -14.07 26.39
CA VAL A 4 -15.57 -12.87 25.97
C VAL A 4 -16.47 -12.22 24.94
N ALA A 5 -17.04 -11.06 25.28
CA ALA A 5 -17.83 -10.30 24.33
C ALA A 5 -16.96 -10.05 23.10
N GLU A 6 -17.45 -10.46 21.92
CA GLU A 6 -16.73 -10.18 20.69
C GLU A 6 -16.57 -8.65 20.55
N PRO A 7 -15.37 -8.18 20.16
CA PRO A 7 -15.12 -6.75 20.03
C PRO A 7 -16.09 -6.13 19.02
N ASP A 8 -16.50 -4.89 19.31
CA ASP A 8 -17.28 -4.07 18.40
C ASP A 8 -16.61 -4.03 17.00
N PRO A 9 -17.32 -4.39 15.92
CA PRO A 9 -16.74 -4.48 14.58
C PRO A 9 -16.03 -3.20 14.12
N ASP A 10 -16.52 -2.03 14.51
CA ASP A 10 -15.88 -0.76 14.17
C ASP A 10 -14.56 -0.56 14.92
N GLN A 11 -14.52 -0.88 16.21
CA GLN A 11 -13.29 -0.81 17.00
C GLN A 11 -12.24 -1.79 16.47
N ALA A 12 -12.66 -2.99 16.06
CA ALA A 12 -11.78 -3.96 15.44
C ALA A 12 -11.24 -3.46 14.08
N LEU A 13 -12.06 -2.77 13.27
CA LEU A 13 -11.63 -2.15 12.02
C LEU A 13 -10.63 -1.02 12.26
N VAL A 14 -10.85 -0.15 13.24
CA VAL A 14 -9.92 0.94 13.59
C VAL A 14 -8.57 0.36 14.00
N ALA A 15 -8.56 -0.61 14.93
CA ALA A 15 -7.31 -1.23 15.39
C ALA A 15 -6.55 -1.94 14.26
N ALA A 16 -7.27 -2.63 13.35
CA ALA A 16 -6.65 -3.24 12.18
C ALA A 16 -6.11 -2.20 11.18
N GLY A 17 -6.79 -1.06 11.04
CA GLY A 17 -6.34 0.08 10.24
C GLY A 17 -5.05 0.70 10.80
N GLU A 18 -4.99 0.95 12.10
CA GLU A 18 -3.79 1.45 12.77
C GLU A 18 -2.60 0.50 12.55
N ALA A 19 -2.80 -0.79 12.79
CA ALA A 19 -1.76 -1.80 12.59
C ALA A 19 -1.28 -1.87 11.12
N LEU A 20 -2.19 -1.77 10.15
CA LEU A 20 -1.83 -1.71 8.74
C LEU A 20 -1.04 -0.43 8.40
N ALA A 21 -1.44 0.71 8.92
CA ALA A 21 -0.75 1.97 8.70
C ALA A 21 0.67 1.96 9.27
N ASP A 22 0.84 1.47 10.50
CA ASP A 22 2.14 1.35 11.17
C ASP A 22 3.07 0.40 10.39
N ALA A 23 2.53 -0.72 9.93
CA ALA A 23 3.30 -1.68 9.14
C ALA A 23 3.72 -1.08 7.79
N VAL A 24 2.83 -0.33 7.11
CA VAL A 24 3.15 0.37 5.86
C VAL A 24 4.21 1.44 6.09
N GLU A 25 4.12 2.21 7.16
CA GLU A 25 5.10 3.25 7.50
C GLU A 25 6.51 2.67 7.66
N ALA A 26 6.61 1.48 8.28
CA ALA A 26 7.88 0.77 8.43
C ALA A 26 8.40 0.18 7.10
N ALA A 27 7.51 -0.32 6.24
CA ALA A 27 7.88 -1.07 5.04
C ALA A 27 8.13 -0.20 3.79
N LEU A 28 7.38 0.89 3.65
CA LEU A 28 7.32 1.66 2.41
C LEU A 28 8.67 2.25 1.97
N PRO A 29 9.50 2.84 2.85
CA PRO A 29 10.82 3.34 2.46
C PRO A 29 11.70 2.23 1.85
N GLY A 30 11.76 1.08 2.53
CA GLY A 30 12.56 -0.06 2.08
C GLY A 30 12.06 -0.65 0.75
N TRP A 31 10.76 -0.63 0.49
CA TRP A 31 10.23 -1.04 -0.81
C TRP A 31 10.68 -0.13 -1.96
N VAL A 32 10.69 1.20 -1.75
CA VAL A 32 11.18 2.15 -2.76
C VAL A 32 12.67 1.93 -3.02
N GLU A 33 13.46 1.80 -1.96
CA GLU A 33 14.90 1.54 -2.05
C GLU A 33 15.19 0.25 -2.83
N ARG A 34 14.52 -0.85 -2.50
CA ARG A 34 14.66 -2.13 -3.22
C ARG A 34 14.25 -2.01 -4.69
N SER A 35 13.18 -1.26 -4.99
CA SER A 35 12.69 -1.07 -6.36
C SER A 35 13.70 -0.31 -7.22
N VAL A 36 14.25 0.79 -6.68
CA VAL A 36 15.31 1.57 -7.33
C VAL A 36 16.57 0.72 -7.50
N GLY A 37 17.05 0.12 -6.41
CA GLY A 37 18.29 -0.67 -6.41
C GLY A 37 18.25 -1.81 -7.42
N ARG A 38 17.14 -2.55 -7.49
CA ARG A 38 16.96 -3.65 -8.44
C ARG A 38 17.12 -3.19 -9.90
N LEU A 39 16.52 -2.07 -10.29
CA LEU A 39 16.59 -1.59 -11.66
C LEU A 39 17.90 -0.87 -12.00
N LEU A 40 18.48 -0.13 -11.05
CA LEU A 40 19.82 0.43 -11.22
C LEU A 40 20.87 -0.69 -11.38
N GLU A 41 20.82 -1.72 -10.56
CA GLU A 41 21.74 -2.86 -10.67
C GLU A 41 21.54 -3.61 -11.99
N ALA A 42 20.29 -3.86 -12.40
CA ALA A 42 19.99 -4.53 -13.66
C ALA A 42 20.48 -3.75 -14.89
N TRP A 43 20.43 -2.40 -14.86
CA TRP A 43 20.76 -1.56 -16.00
C TRP A 43 22.23 -1.09 -16.02
N LEU A 44 22.77 -0.70 -14.87
CA LEU A 44 24.12 -0.13 -14.74
C LEU A 44 25.15 -1.17 -14.26
N GLY A 45 24.71 -2.34 -13.83
CA GLY A 45 25.55 -3.42 -13.31
C GLY A 45 25.99 -3.26 -11.85
N ALA A 46 25.72 -2.11 -11.24
CA ALA A 46 25.93 -1.84 -9.82
C ALA A 46 25.09 -0.63 -9.37
N VAL A 47 24.83 -0.54 -8.07
CA VAL A 47 24.27 0.66 -7.43
C VAL A 47 25.40 1.42 -6.76
N ASP A 48 25.63 2.66 -7.18
CA ASP A 48 26.63 3.54 -6.55
C ASP A 48 26.06 4.26 -5.31
N GLU A 49 26.91 5.05 -4.65
CA GLU A 49 26.51 5.82 -3.45
C GLU A 49 25.39 6.81 -3.77
N GLN A 50 25.40 7.40 -4.96
CA GLN A 50 24.38 8.36 -5.38
C GLN A 50 23.03 7.69 -5.62
N GLY A 51 23.00 6.52 -6.29
CA GLY A 51 21.80 5.72 -6.50
C GLY A 51 21.20 5.25 -5.18
N THR A 52 22.06 4.81 -4.24
CA THR A 52 21.65 4.42 -2.89
C THR A 52 21.01 5.58 -2.14
N ALA A 53 21.71 6.72 -2.07
CA ALA A 53 21.21 7.92 -1.39
C ALA A 53 19.90 8.46 -2.02
N SER A 54 19.77 8.37 -3.35
CA SER A 54 18.58 8.80 -4.07
C SER A 54 17.39 7.89 -3.79
N GLY A 55 17.60 6.57 -3.76
CA GLY A 55 16.59 5.58 -3.39
C GLY A 55 16.08 5.78 -1.96
N GLU A 56 16.99 5.96 -1.00
CA GLU A 56 16.62 6.23 0.40
C GLU A 56 15.86 7.55 0.56
N ALA A 57 16.31 8.60 -0.15
CA ALA A 57 15.62 9.89 -0.13
C ALA A 57 14.20 9.77 -0.70
N ALA A 58 14.04 9.04 -1.81
CA ALA A 58 12.73 8.77 -2.40
C ALA A 58 11.84 7.94 -1.46
N GLY A 59 12.40 6.94 -0.77
CA GLY A 59 11.68 6.14 0.23
C GLY A 59 11.15 6.98 1.38
N ARG A 60 11.97 7.90 1.91
CA ARG A 60 11.54 8.86 2.94
C ARG A 60 10.43 9.79 2.46
N ARG A 61 10.54 10.31 1.22
CA ARG A 61 9.48 11.14 0.62
C ARG A 61 8.18 10.35 0.45
N ALA A 62 8.27 9.11 -0.04
CA ALA A 62 7.11 8.24 -0.20
C ALA A 62 6.38 8.03 1.13
N ALA A 63 7.10 7.69 2.20
CA ALA A 63 6.49 7.55 3.53
C ALA A 63 5.85 8.86 4.01
N HIS A 64 6.56 9.99 3.89
CA HIS A 64 6.06 11.30 4.31
C HIS A 64 4.74 11.68 3.63
N ASP A 65 4.58 11.38 2.34
CA ASP A 65 3.41 11.82 1.57
C ASP A 65 2.27 10.80 1.59
N VAL A 66 2.60 9.51 1.56
CA VAL A 66 1.63 8.41 1.42
C VAL A 66 1.03 8.01 2.76
N VAL A 67 1.84 7.89 3.82
CA VAL A 67 1.37 7.39 5.13
C VAL A 67 0.28 8.29 5.73
N PRO A 68 0.37 9.62 5.72
CA PRO A 68 -0.71 10.47 6.24
C PRO A 68 -2.01 10.36 5.44
N ARG A 69 -1.92 10.11 4.12
CA ARG A 69 -3.11 9.85 3.28
C ARG A 69 -3.72 8.49 3.61
N LEU A 70 -2.87 7.48 3.85
CA LEU A 70 -3.30 6.14 4.24
C LEU A 70 -4.01 6.15 5.59
N ARG A 71 -3.45 6.82 6.61
CA ARG A 71 -4.08 6.94 7.94
C ARG A 71 -5.46 7.57 7.83
N ARG A 72 -5.59 8.70 7.12
CA ARG A 72 -6.90 9.33 6.87
C ARG A 72 -7.89 8.41 6.16
N LEU A 73 -7.42 7.61 5.20
CA LEU A 73 -8.27 6.62 4.53
C LEU A 73 -8.76 5.54 5.49
N LEU A 74 -7.87 5.04 6.36
CA LEU A 74 -8.19 3.95 7.30
C LEU A 74 -9.04 4.39 8.48
N GLU A 75 -8.90 5.65 8.90
CA GLU A 75 -9.73 6.31 9.92
C GLU A 75 -11.13 6.70 9.41
N ALA A 76 -11.32 6.77 8.09
CA ALA A 76 -12.61 7.11 7.52
C ALA A 76 -13.66 6.03 7.82
N ASP A 77 -14.93 6.44 7.91
CA ASP A 77 -16.05 5.52 8.08
C ASP A 77 -16.06 4.43 6.99
N VAL A 78 -16.46 3.21 7.36
CA VAL A 78 -16.42 2.03 6.49
C VAL A 78 -17.12 2.25 5.14
N ASP A 79 -18.22 3.01 5.11
CA ASP A 79 -18.98 3.30 3.89
C ASP A 79 -18.34 4.44 3.08
N ALA A 80 -17.54 5.28 3.72
CA ALA A 80 -16.74 6.33 3.08
C ALA A 80 -15.42 5.81 2.49
N GLN A 81 -14.94 4.63 2.93
CA GLN A 81 -13.72 3.98 2.43
C GLN A 81 -13.90 3.36 1.04
N ARG A 82 -14.15 4.19 0.02
CA ARG A 82 -14.32 3.76 -1.38
C ARG A 82 -13.02 3.31 -2.06
N MET A 83 -11.88 3.78 -1.57
CA MET A 83 -10.55 3.41 -2.06
C MET A 83 -9.94 2.30 -1.19
N ASN A 84 -9.23 1.35 -1.81
CA ASN A 84 -8.48 0.32 -1.10
C ASN A 84 -7.07 0.87 -0.79
N PRO A 85 -6.53 0.71 0.44
CA PRO A 85 -5.14 1.00 0.81
C PRO A 85 -4.10 0.56 -0.23
N LEU A 86 -4.27 -0.61 -0.86
CA LEU A 86 -3.35 -1.09 -1.89
C LEU A 86 -3.34 -0.20 -3.14
N ALA A 87 -4.46 0.44 -3.48
CA ALA A 87 -4.49 1.41 -4.58
C ALA A 87 -3.62 2.62 -4.28
N LEU A 88 -3.62 3.10 -3.02
CA LEU A 88 -2.76 4.19 -2.59
C LEU A 88 -1.28 3.79 -2.61
N LEU A 89 -0.94 2.56 -2.23
CA LEU A 89 0.43 2.06 -2.32
C LEU A 89 0.93 1.97 -3.78
N ARG A 90 0.04 1.69 -4.73
CA ARG A 90 0.38 1.71 -6.17
C ARG A 90 0.71 3.11 -6.67
N GLU A 91 0.13 4.16 -6.10
CA GLU A 91 0.51 5.53 -6.43
C GLU A 91 1.95 5.85 -6.00
N ALA A 92 2.49 5.13 -5.01
CA ALA A 92 3.86 5.33 -4.54
C ALA A 92 4.93 4.92 -5.57
N VAL A 93 4.56 4.32 -6.70
CA VAL A 93 5.45 4.03 -7.83
C VAL A 93 6.11 5.30 -8.41
N VAL A 94 5.49 6.47 -8.23
CA VAL A 94 6.07 7.74 -8.70
C VAL A 94 7.46 8.00 -8.11
N TYR A 95 7.70 7.64 -6.85
CA TYR A 95 8.96 7.90 -6.14
C TYR A 95 10.16 7.12 -6.73
N PRO A 96 10.12 5.77 -6.87
CA PRO A 96 11.19 5.06 -7.56
C PRO A 96 11.29 5.45 -9.04
N THR A 97 10.17 5.77 -9.71
CA THR A 97 10.15 6.17 -11.12
C THR A 97 10.93 7.47 -11.36
N GLU A 98 10.77 8.48 -10.51
CA GLU A 98 11.53 9.73 -10.59
C GLU A 98 13.04 9.48 -10.52
N VAL A 99 13.49 8.68 -9.55
CA VAL A 99 14.91 8.36 -9.37
C VAL A 99 15.47 7.62 -10.59
N LEU A 100 14.73 6.63 -11.10
CA LEU A 100 15.17 5.83 -12.25
C LEU A 100 15.26 6.66 -13.53
N ARG A 101 14.31 7.58 -13.74
CA ARG A 101 14.35 8.53 -14.88
C ARG A 101 15.52 9.49 -14.78
N GLU A 102 15.79 10.04 -13.60
CA GLU A 102 16.93 10.93 -13.36
C GLU A 102 18.26 10.20 -13.58
N ALA A 103 18.33 8.92 -13.24
CA ALA A 103 19.48 8.05 -13.51
C ALA A 103 19.58 7.57 -14.98
N GLY A 104 18.63 7.94 -15.84
CA GLY A 104 18.63 7.57 -17.26
C GLY A 104 18.33 6.10 -17.55
N VAL A 105 17.67 5.40 -16.62
CA VAL A 105 17.20 4.02 -16.84
C VAL A 105 16.04 4.05 -17.84
N PRO A 106 16.10 3.31 -18.96
CA PRO A 106 15.01 3.27 -19.93
C PRO A 106 13.78 2.55 -19.36
N GLU A 107 12.60 3.00 -19.78
CA GLU A 107 11.32 2.36 -19.43
C GLU A 107 11.28 0.90 -19.90
N VAL A 108 10.58 0.04 -19.16
CA VAL A 108 10.50 -1.39 -19.48
C VAL A 108 9.40 -1.65 -20.50
N VAL A 109 9.58 -2.67 -21.35
CA VAL A 109 8.51 -3.15 -22.22
C VAL A 109 7.50 -3.90 -21.36
N ARG A 110 6.24 -3.45 -21.35
CA ARG A 110 5.14 -4.03 -20.58
C ARG A 110 4.13 -4.70 -21.50
N ASP A 111 3.33 -5.59 -20.95
CA ASP A 111 2.18 -6.13 -21.68
C ASP A 111 1.03 -5.12 -21.74
N GLU A 112 0.13 -5.30 -22.71
CA GLU A 112 -0.97 -4.38 -22.98
C GLU A 112 -1.95 -4.25 -21.80
N ASP A 113 -2.13 -5.33 -21.03
CA ASP A 113 -3.04 -5.36 -19.88
C ASP A 113 -2.49 -4.48 -18.74
N ASP A 114 -1.18 -4.54 -18.50
CA ASP A 114 -0.50 -3.76 -17.48
C ASP A 114 -0.35 -2.30 -17.84
N GLU A 115 -0.12 -1.99 -19.12
CA GLU A 115 -0.18 -0.61 -19.62
C GLU A 115 -1.57 0.00 -19.45
N ALA A 116 -2.63 -0.77 -19.74
CA ALA A 116 -4.00 -0.32 -19.56
C ALA A 116 -4.36 -0.14 -18.09
N ARG A 117 -3.90 -1.04 -17.21
CA ARG A 117 -4.25 -1.04 -15.79
C ARG A 117 -3.46 -0.02 -14.98
N PHE A 118 -2.19 0.19 -15.32
CA PHE A 118 -1.28 1.09 -14.62
C PHE A 118 -0.49 1.96 -15.61
N PRO A 119 -1.14 2.91 -16.30
CA PRO A 119 -0.50 3.69 -17.36
C PRO A 119 0.70 4.51 -16.86
N GLY A 120 0.73 4.91 -15.58
CA GLY A 120 1.85 5.65 -14.99
C GLY A 120 3.04 4.80 -14.52
N ASP A 121 2.90 3.46 -14.50
CA ASP A 121 3.91 2.54 -13.98
C ASP A 121 4.86 2.04 -15.08
N VAL A 122 5.63 2.95 -15.65
CA VAL A 122 6.51 2.69 -16.80
C VAL A 122 7.66 1.71 -16.52
N TYR A 123 7.83 1.28 -15.28
CA TYR A 123 8.88 0.36 -14.83
C TYR A 123 8.32 -0.97 -14.27
N ASP A 124 7.00 -1.19 -14.36
CA ASP A 124 6.32 -2.39 -13.81
C ASP A 124 6.65 -2.65 -12.33
N LEU A 125 6.46 -1.62 -11.50
CA LEU A 125 6.75 -1.61 -10.07
C LEU A 125 5.49 -1.71 -9.21
N ALA A 126 4.30 -1.46 -9.77
CA ALA A 126 3.06 -1.36 -9.01
C ALA A 126 2.74 -2.67 -8.28
N PRO A 127 2.65 -2.66 -6.93
CA PRO A 127 2.40 -3.88 -6.17
C PRO A 127 1.04 -4.46 -6.53
N ARG A 128 0.98 -5.77 -6.82
CA ARG A 128 -0.26 -6.51 -7.06
C ARG A 128 -0.92 -6.93 -5.75
N SER A 129 -0.13 -7.06 -4.69
CA SER A 129 -0.52 -7.42 -3.32
C SER A 129 0.29 -6.63 -2.28
N PHE A 130 -0.11 -6.71 -1.02
CA PHE A 130 0.69 -6.13 0.08
C PHE A 130 2.06 -6.79 0.23
N ALA A 131 2.15 -8.10 -0.03
CA ALA A 131 3.41 -8.85 0.05
C ALA A 131 4.46 -8.39 -0.98
N ASP A 132 4.03 -7.79 -2.09
CA ASP A 132 4.95 -7.24 -3.10
C ASP A 132 5.66 -5.97 -2.59
N VAL A 133 5.06 -5.28 -1.63
CA VAL A 133 5.70 -4.17 -0.92
C VAL A 133 6.64 -4.73 0.14
N ASP A 134 6.09 -5.54 1.05
CA ASP A 134 6.86 -6.26 2.06
C ASP A 134 6.05 -7.44 2.60
N ALA A 135 6.71 -8.57 2.86
CA ALA A 135 6.06 -9.77 3.40
C ALA A 135 5.36 -9.50 4.75
N ALA A 136 5.88 -8.56 5.56
CA ALA A 136 5.29 -8.16 6.83
C ALA A 136 3.89 -7.50 6.67
N LEU A 137 3.53 -7.01 5.48
CA LEU A 137 2.23 -6.39 5.22
C LEU A 137 1.12 -7.39 4.88
N GLN A 138 1.47 -8.65 4.60
CA GLN A 138 0.49 -9.65 4.18
C GLN A 138 -0.59 -9.88 5.24
N GLU A 139 -0.18 -10.12 6.50
CA GLU A 139 -1.11 -10.38 7.59
C GLU A 139 -1.93 -9.12 7.97
N PRO A 140 -1.32 -7.93 8.21
CA PRO A 140 -2.08 -6.72 8.47
C PRO A 140 -3.10 -6.38 7.38
N GLY A 141 -2.73 -6.57 6.11
CA GLY A 141 -3.64 -6.35 4.97
C GLY A 141 -4.84 -7.31 4.97
N LEU A 142 -4.62 -8.59 5.28
CA LEU A 142 -5.69 -9.58 5.40
C LEU A 142 -6.61 -9.30 6.59
N VAL A 143 -6.04 -8.99 7.75
CA VAL A 143 -6.79 -8.69 8.98
C VAL A 143 -7.68 -7.47 8.77
N TRP A 144 -7.13 -6.38 8.23
CA TRP A 144 -7.91 -5.19 7.90
C TRP A 144 -9.06 -5.50 6.93
N GLY A 145 -8.79 -6.27 5.86
CA GLY A 145 -9.81 -6.66 4.90
C GLY A 145 -10.96 -7.45 5.54
N ALA A 146 -10.64 -8.37 6.45
CA ALA A 146 -11.64 -9.15 7.19
C ALA A 146 -12.47 -8.29 8.15
N CYS A 147 -11.82 -7.40 8.90
CA CYS A 147 -12.49 -6.45 9.80
C CYS A 147 -13.43 -5.51 9.02
N LYS A 148 -12.98 -5.00 7.86
CA LYS A 148 -13.80 -4.11 7.02
C LYS A 148 -15.05 -4.82 6.50
N ALA A 149 -14.88 -6.04 5.99
CA ALA A 149 -16.01 -6.85 5.51
C ALA A 149 -17.01 -7.11 6.64
N ARG A 150 -16.53 -7.48 7.84
CA ARG A 150 -17.39 -7.69 9.02
C ARG A 150 -18.15 -6.43 9.42
N ALA A 151 -17.46 -5.29 9.51
CA ALA A 151 -18.09 -4.01 9.88
C ALA A 151 -19.20 -3.63 8.88
N SER A 152 -18.95 -3.75 7.57
CA SER A 152 -19.94 -3.52 6.53
C SER A 152 -21.14 -4.48 6.64
N ILE A 153 -20.90 -5.78 6.85
CA ILE A 153 -21.98 -6.77 7.02
C ILE A 153 -22.87 -6.42 8.22
N VAL A 154 -22.28 -6.16 9.39
CA VAL A 154 -23.05 -5.85 10.62
C VAL A 154 -23.85 -4.56 10.44
N ARG A 155 -23.26 -3.53 9.81
CA ARG A 155 -23.92 -2.26 9.53
C ARG A 155 -25.12 -2.40 8.62
N HIS A 156 -24.96 -3.11 7.50
CA HIS A 156 -26.04 -3.27 6.52
C HIS A 156 -27.09 -4.31 6.96
N ALA A 157 -26.73 -5.29 7.81
CA ALA A 157 -27.69 -6.18 8.44
C ALA A 157 -28.59 -5.44 9.45
N ALA A 158 -28.03 -4.49 10.22
CA ALA A 158 -28.80 -3.65 11.14
C ALA A 158 -29.74 -2.66 10.43
N GLY A 159 -29.40 -2.24 9.20
CA GLY A 159 -30.25 -1.37 8.37
C GLY A 159 -31.37 -2.09 7.60
N GLY A 160 -31.25 -3.40 7.39
CA GLY A 160 -32.21 -4.21 6.63
C GLY A 160 -33.41 -4.74 7.42
N GLY A 161 -33.43 -4.57 8.75
CA GLY A 161 -34.48 -5.10 9.63
C GLY A 161 -35.69 -4.18 9.90
N ALA A 162 -35.71 -2.96 9.35
CA ALA A 162 -36.76 -1.97 9.62
C ALA A 162 -37.91 -1.93 8.58
N ASN A 163 -38.02 -2.96 7.72
CA ASN A 163 -39.15 -3.13 6.80
C ASN A 163 -39.44 -4.62 6.60
N ALA A 164 -40.06 -5.24 7.60
CA ALA A 164 -40.77 -6.52 7.48
C ALA A 164 -41.96 -6.53 8.44
#